data_AF-A0A7X5DGC7-F1
#
_entry.id   AF-A0A7X5DGC7-F1
#
_cell.length_a   1.000
_cell.length_b   1.000
_cell.length_c   1.000
_cell.angle_alpha   90.00
_cell.angle_beta   90.00
_cell.angle_gamma   90.00
#
_symmetry.space_group_name_H-M   'P 1'
#
loop_
_entity.id
_entity.type
_entity.pdbx_description
1 polymer ?
#
loop_
_entity_poly.entity_id
_entity_poly.type
_entity_poly.pdbx_seq_one_letter_code
_entity_poly.pdbx_strand_id
1 'polypeptide(L)'
;ARMVGGIGHCGQELCCKRLGGEFCPVSIRMAKEQGLSLNPQKISGLCGRLMCCLRYEFDAYKDFKGRAPKLNGTVQTPLGPAKVIDHDVPQEIITLKVEGEKPVKVPLAAFDPAPEGANRPNSVGEEAWEEATAEHGSGLGEALIFSTSQFTGSDKLAEGGKVRHTGGGSSRKGSGG
;
A
#
# COMPACT_ATOMS: atom_id res chain seq x y z
N ALA A 1 -15.11 -19.92 0.32
CA ALA A 1 -14.66 -18.52 0.12
C ALA A 1 -15.75 -17.60 -0.45
N ARG A 2 -16.31 -17.80 -1.66
CA ARG A 2 -17.30 -16.85 -2.24
C ARG A 2 -18.66 -16.83 -1.51
N MET A 3 -19.19 -17.99 -1.15
CA MET A 3 -20.48 -18.06 -0.44
C MET A 3 -20.35 -17.58 1.01
N VAL A 4 -19.32 -18.08 1.72
CA VAL A 4 -19.08 -17.78 3.15
C VAL A 4 -18.45 -16.40 3.39
N GLY A 5 -17.66 -15.86 2.46
CA GLY A 5 -16.86 -14.66 2.70
C GLY A 5 -15.63 -14.92 3.57
N GLY A 6 -15.05 -13.84 4.12
CA GLY A 6 -13.88 -13.86 5.00
C GLY A 6 -13.07 -12.57 4.92
N ILE A 7 -12.00 -12.47 5.72
CA ILE A 7 -11.03 -11.37 5.70
C ILE A 7 -9.73 -11.86 5.05
N GLY A 8 -9.19 -11.10 4.10
CA GLY A 8 -7.91 -11.38 3.47
C GLY A 8 -6.72 -10.97 4.33
N HIS A 9 -5.52 -11.34 3.90
CA HIS A 9 -4.27 -10.92 4.55
C HIS A 9 -4.05 -9.38 4.59
N CYS A 10 -4.80 -8.64 3.78
CA CYS A 10 -4.82 -7.17 3.73
C CYS A 10 -5.77 -6.56 4.76
N GLY A 11 -6.43 -7.37 5.60
CA GLY A 11 -7.42 -6.91 6.58
C GLY A 11 -8.78 -6.52 6.00
N GLN A 12 -8.95 -6.55 4.68
CA GLN A 12 -10.21 -6.28 4.00
C GLN A 12 -11.00 -7.56 3.71
N GLU A 13 -12.28 -7.41 3.38
CA GLU A 13 -13.08 -8.54 2.90
C GLU A 13 -12.46 -9.23 1.68
N LEU A 14 -12.68 -10.55 1.58
CA LEU A 14 -12.12 -11.33 0.49
C LEU A 14 -12.56 -10.78 -0.87
N CYS A 15 -11.58 -10.53 -1.74
CA CYS A 15 -11.79 -9.96 -3.08
C CYS A 15 -12.80 -10.78 -3.91
N CYS A 16 -12.87 -12.11 -3.70
CA CYS A 16 -13.83 -13.02 -4.32
C CYS A 16 -15.30 -12.70 -3.99
N LYS A 17 -15.54 -12.11 -2.82
CA LYS A 17 -16.86 -11.70 -2.34
C LYS A 17 -17.12 -10.24 -2.72
N ARG A 18 -16.16 -9.35 -2.46
CA ARG A 18 -16.23 -7.92 -2.74
C ARG A 18 -16.46 -7.59 -4.21
N LEU A 19 -15.61 -8.12 -5.07
CA LEU A 19 -15.57 -7.74 -6.48
C LEU A 19 -16.59 -8.52 -7.34
N GLY A 20 -17.32 -9.47 -6.73
CA GLY A 20 -18.42 -10.24 -7.31
C GLY A 20 -18.40 -10.38 -8.85
N GLY A 21 -17.71 -11.38 -9.39
CA GLY A 21 -17.61 -11.57 -10.83
C GLY A 21 -17.22 -12.99 -11.26
N GLU A 22 -17.13 -13.20 -12.58
CA GLU A 22 -16.56 -14.41 -13.17
C GLU A 22 -15.04 -14.44 -12.95
N PHE A 23 -14.53 -15.60 -12.51
CA PHE A 23 -13.11 -15.77 -12.33
C PHE A 23 -12.43 -15.98 -13.69
N CYS A 24 -11.96 -14.90 -14.27
CA CYS A 24 -10.92 -14.98 -15.28
C CYS A 24 -9.66 -15.63 -14.66
N PRO A 25 -8.96 -16.50 -15.39
CA PRO A 25 -7.74 -17.12 -14.89
C PRO A 25 -6.71 -16.04 -14.54
N VAL A 26 -6.26 -16.05 -13.29
CA VAL A 26 -5.18 -15.19 -12.81
C VAL A 26 -3.85 -15.85 -13.15
N SER A 27 -2.91 -15.10 -13.69
CA SER A 27 -1.58 -15.62 -14.05
C SER A 27 -0.49 -15.04 -13.17
N ILE A 28 0.61 -15.79 -12.97
CA ILE A 28 1.80 -15.33 -12.25
C ILE A 28 2.40 -14.07 -12.90
N ARG A 29 2.21 -13.88 -14.22
CA ARG A 29 2.64 -12.68 -14.95
C ARG A 29 1.97 -11.41 -14.42
N MET A 30 0.71 -11.49 -13.98
CA MET A 30 -0.02 -10.34 -13.40
C MET A 30 0.63 -9.90 -12.08
N ALA A 31 1.01 -10.84 -11.22
CA ALA A 31 1.72 -10.53 -9.97
C ALA A 31 3.07 -9.86 -10.24
N LYS A 32 3.82 -10.35 -11.24
CA LYS A 32 5.08 -9.73 -11.66
C LYS A 32 4.88 -8.31 -12.19
N GLU A 33 3.81 -8.08 -12.95
CA GLU A 33 3.47 -6.76 -13.46
C GLU A 33 3.13 -5.77 -12.32
N GLN A 34 2.56 -6.25 -11.22
CA GLN A 34 2.28 -5.43 -10.04
C GLN A 34 3.48 -5.27 -9.10
N GLY A 35 4.67 -5.76 -9.48
CA GLY A 35 5.88 -5.66 -8.65
C GLY A 35 5.85 -6.54 -7.39
N LEU A 36 4.91 -7.48 -7.30
CA LEU A 36 4.80 -8.38 -6.15
C LEU A 36 5.84 -9.49 -6.22
N SER A 37 6.37 -9.87 -5.04
CA SER A 37 7.28 -11.01 -4.92
C SER A 37 6.59 -12.30 -5.35
N LEU A 38 7.27 -13.17 -6.10
CA LEU A 38 6.72 -14.46 -6.56
C LEU A 38 6.62 -15.54 -5.46
N ASN A 39 6.71 -15.17 -4.18
CA ASN A 39 6.50 -16.10 -3.08
C ASN A 39 5.01 -16.51 -3.02
N PRO A 40 4.67 -17.81 -3.13
CA PRO A 40 3.29 -18.28 -3.08
C PRO A 40 2.50 -17.77 -1.87
N GLN A 41 3.13 -17.59 -0.70
CA GLN A 41 2.45 -17.08 0.50
C GLN A 41 1.98 -15.63 0.36
N LYS A 42 2.65 -14.82 -0.48
CA LYS A 42 2.34 -13.41 -0.68
C LYS A 42 1.32 -13.19 -1.80
N ILE A 43 1.27 -14.08 -2.80
CA ILE A 43 0.41 -13.94 -3.99
C ILE A 43 -0.82 -14.87 -4.00
N SER A 44 -0.88 -15.83 -3.08
CA SER A 44 -2.02 -16.74 -2.95
C SER A 44 -3.04 -16.23 -1.94
N GLY A 45 -4.31 -16.33 -2.30
CA GLY A 45 -5.42 -16.07 -1.39
C GLY A 45 -5.69 -17.23 -0.45
N LEU A 46 -6.56 -17.01 0.53
CA LEU A 46 -6.96 -18.02 1.53
C LEU A 46 -7.57 -19.30 0.94
N CYS A 47 -8.04 -19.24 -0.31
CA CYS A 47 -8.54 -20.41 -1.03
C CYS A 47 -7.46 -21.28 -1.67
N GLY A 48 -6.17 -20.96 -1.48
CA GLY A 48 -5.04 -21.70 -2.07
C GLY A 48 -4.80 -21.44 -3.56
N ARG A 49 -5.48 -20.44 -4.15
CA ARG A 49 -5.27 -19.99 -5.54
C ARG A 49 -4.69 -18.57 -5.55
N LEU A 50 -4.17 -18.12 -6.69
CA LEU A 50 -3.75 -16.72 -6.86
C LEU A 50 -4.88 -15.74 -6.53
N MET A 51 -4.54 -14.62 -5.91
CA MET A 51 -5.52 -13.61 -5.51
C MET A 51 -6.23 -12.99 -6.72
N CYS A 52 -7.54 -12.82 -6.63
CA CYS A 52 -8.35 -12.26 -7.72
C CYS A 52 -8.20 -10.73 -7.89
N CYS A 53 -7.75 -10.01 -6.85
CA CYS A 53 -7.38 -8.59 -6.99
C CYS A 53 -6.27 -8.37 -8.02
N LEU A 54 -5.35 -9.34 -8.17
CA LEU A 54 -4.28 -9.28 -9.17
C LEU A 54 -4.83 -9.12 -10.59
N ARG A 55 -5.98 -9.73 -10.91
CA ARG A 55 -6.62 -9.55 -12.22
C ARG A 55 -7.38 -8.24 -12.31
N TYR A 56 -8.10 -7.88 -11.25
CA TYR A 56 -8.91 -6.67 -11.20
C TYR A 56 -8.06 -5.41 -11.40
N GLU A 57 -6.91 -5.34 -10.73
CA GLU A 57 -6.01 -4.18 -10.78
C GLU A 57 -5.10 -4.21 -12.02
N PHE A 58 -4.99 -5.35 -12.71
CA PHE A 58 -4.03 -5.54 -13.80
C PHE A 58 -4.12 -4.48 -14.90
N ASP A 59 -5.34 -4.14 -15.32
CA ASP A 59 -5.55 -3.20 -16.43
C ASP A 59 -5.12 -1.78 -16.02
N ALA A 60 -5.46 -1.35 -14.80
CA ALA A 60 -4.99 -0.08 -14.24
C ALA A 60 -3.45 0.00 -14.15
N TYR A 61 -2.79 -1.08 -13.71
CA TYR A 61 -1.33 -1.15 -13.66
C TYR A 61 -0.70 -1.08 -15.05
N LYS A 62 -1.28 -1.76 -16.03
CA LYS A 62 -0.81 -1.75 -17.41
C LYS A 62 -0.94 -0.36 -18.02
N ASP A 63 -2.07 0.30 -17.81
CA ASP A 63 -2.35 1.63 -18.33
C ASP A 63 -1.42 2.68 -17.71
N PHE A 64 -1.23 2.62 -16.39
CA PHE A 64 -0.27 3.48 -15.69
C PHE A 64 1.14 3.31 -16.24
N LYS A 65 1.66 2.08 -16.36
CA LYS A 65 3.00 1.82 -16.90
C LYS A 65 3.17 2.17 -18.39
N GLY A 66 2.06 2.24 -19.12
CA GLY A 66 2.02 2.70 -20.50
C GLY A 66 2.28 4.21 -20.60
N ARG A 67 1.60 4.99 -19.75
CA ARG A 67 1.66 6.45 -19.69
C ARG A 67 2.85 6.99 -18.92
N ALA A 68 3.25 6.33 -17.83
CA ALA A 68 4.30 6.81 -16.95
C ALA A 68 5.72 6.71 -17.58
N PRO A 69 6.66 7.58 -17.15
CA PRO A 69 8.08 7.41 -17.38
C PRO A 69 8.55 5.99 -17.00
N LYS A 70 9.63 5.50 -17.62
CA LYS A 70 10.17 4.17 -17.29
C LYS A 70 10.82 4.20 -15.91
N LEU A 71 10.64 3.14 -15.12
CA LEU A 71 11.48 2.89 -13.94
C LEU A 71 12.96 2.92 -14.34
N ASN A 72 13.78 3.58 -13.52
CA ASN A 72 15.19 3.88 -13.79
C ASN A 72 15.47 4.78 -15.01
N GLY A 73 14.43 5.33 -15.64
CA GLY A 73 14.58 6.35 -16.68
C GLY A 73 15.02 7.69 -16.11
N THR A 74 15.53 8.54 -16.98
CA THR A 74 15.90 9.92 -16.67
C THR A 74 14.77 10.86 -17.08
N VAL A 75 14.41 11.78 -16.19
CA VAL A 75 13.40 12.84 -16.37
C VAL A 75 14.08 14.18 -16.12
N GLN A 76 13.75 15.19 -16.90
CA GLN A 76 14.25 16.55 -16.69
C GLN A 76 13.41 17.25 -15.63
N THR A 77 14.06 17.82 -14.62
CA THR A 77 13.42 18.64 -13.59
C THR A 77 14.14 19.99 -13.51
N PRO A 78 13.56 21.02 -12.86
CA PRO A 78 14.15 22.35 -12.79
C PRO A 78 15.55 22.37 -12.14
N LEU A 79 15.81 21.44 -11.23
CA LEU A 79 17.11 21.29 -10.55
C LEU A 79 18.13 20.48 -11.36
N GLY A 80 17.70 19.79 -12.41
CA GLY A 80 18.55 19.00 -13.29
C GLY A 80 17.95 17.64 -13.66
N PRO A 81 18.76 16.70 -14.19
CA PRO A 81 18.29 15.37 -14.54
C PRO A 81 18.01 14.54 -13.28
N ALA A 82 16.77 14.09 -13.12
CA ALA A 82 16.34 13.19 -12.06
C ALA A 82 16.17 11.76 -12.57
N LYS A 83 16.43 10.77 -11.72
CA LYS A 83 16.17 9.35 -12.00
C LYS A 83 14.88 8.89 -11.35
N VAL A 84 14.06 8.16 -12.10
CA VAL A 84 12.86 7.50 -11.57
C VAL A 84 13.26 6.30 -10.72
N ILE A 85 12.99 6.35 -9.42
CA ILE A 85 13.30 5.24 -8.50
C ILE A 85 12.12 4.28 -8.38
N ASP A 86 10.92 4.82 -8.19
CA ASP A 86 9.76 4.03 -7.78
C ASP A 86 8.46 4.57 -8.35
N HIS A 87 7.49 3.67 -8.49
CA HIS A 87 6.14 3.94 -8.99
C HIS A 87 5.11 3.49 -7.95
N ASP A 88 4.40 4.44 -7.38
CA ASP A 88 3.18 4.17 -6.63
C ASP A 88 2.00 4.20 -7.60
N VAL A 89 1.66 3.03 -8.13
CA VAL A 89 0.60 2.89 -9.14
C VAL A 89 -0.78 3.22 -8.59
N PRO A 90 -1.21 2.73 -7.39
CA PRO A 90 -2.52 3.08 -6.84
C PRO A 90 -2.73 4.57 -6.60
N GLN A 91 -1.69 5.30 -6.19
CA GLN A 91 -1.78 6.75 -5.98
C GLN A 91 -1.42 7.57 -7.24
N GLU A 92 -1.01 6.91 -8.32
CA GLU A 92 -0.43 7.53 -9.52
C GLU A 92 0.73 8.49 -9.23
N ILE A 93 1.60 8.14 -8.28
CA ILE A 93 2.75 8.96 -7.85
C ILE A 93 4.07 8.34 -8.34
N ILE A 94 5.01 9.18 -8.77
CA ILE A 94 6.34 8.79 -9.23
C ILE A 94 7.38 9.39 -8.29
N THR A 95 8.29 8.55 -7.79
CA THR A 95 9.40 9.00 -6.95
C THR A 95 10.63 9.28 -7.83
N LEU A 96 11.03 10.55 -7.87
CA LEU A 96 12.20 11.05 -8.59
C LEU A 96 13.35 11.31 -7.62
N LYS A 97 14.58 11.04 -8.05
CA LYS A 97 15.78 11.40 -7.29
C LYS A 97 16.76 12.15 -8.17
N VAL A 98 17.03 13.39 -7.78
CA VAL A 98 18.12 14.22 -8.30
C VAL A 98 19.41 13.81 -7.58
N GLU A 99 20.54 13.97 -8.25
CA GLU A 99 21.85 13.69 -7.65
C GLU A 99 22.13 14.63 -6.47
N GLY A 100 22.44 14.07 -5.30
CA GLY A 100 22.72 14.84 -4.07
C GLY A 100 21.50 15.23 -3.24
N GLU A 101 20.28 15.06 -3.76
CA GLU A 101 19.05 15.45 -3.06
C GLU A 101 18.23 14.26 -2.53
N LYS A 102 17.24 14.58 -1.68
CA LYS A 102 16.27 13.59 -1.21
C LYS A 102 15.32 13.21 -2.36
N PRO A 103 14.79 11.97 -2.36
CA PRO A 103 13.76 11.60 -3.32
C PRO A 103 12.51 12.47 -3.14
N VAL A 104 11.95 12.96 -4.24
CA VAL A 104 10.74 13.78 -4.30
C VAL A 104 9.64 12.96 -4.97
N LYS A 105 8.43 13.00 -4.42
CA LYS A 105 7.26 12.33 -4.97
C LYS A 105 6.45 13.31 -5.81
N VAL A 106 6.28 13.02 -7.09
CA VAL A 106 5.54 13.87 -8.02
C VAL A 106 4.36 13.09 -8.60
N PRO A 107 3.12 13.59 -8.53
CA PRO A 107 1.96 12.97 -9.19
C PRO A 107 2.16 12.90 -10.71
N LEU A 108 1.75 11.80 -11.35
CA LEU A 108 1.85 11.64 -12.81
C LEU A 108 1.08 12.74 -13.57
N ALA A 109 -0.02 13.24 -13.01
CA ALA A 109 -0.81 14.31 -13.60
C ALA A 109 -0.07 15.66 -13.69
N ALA A 110 0.97 15.85 -12.88
CA ALA A 110 1.77 17.08 -12.82
C ALA A 110 2.97 17.07 -13.79
N PHE A 111 3.14 16.00 -14.57
CA PHE A 111 4.16 15.92 -15.60
C PHE A 111 3.74 16.68 -16.86
N ASP A 112 4.73 17.26 -17.55
CA ASP A 112 4.50 17.90 -18.84
C ASP A 112 4.12 16.85 -19.91
N PRO A 113 3.35 17.25 -20.95
CA PRO A 113 3.03 16.35 -22.05
C PRO A 113 4.29 15.82 -22.75
N ALA A 114 4.19 14.58 -23.21
CA ALA A 114 5.29 13.94 -23.92
C ALA A 114 5.65 14.70 -25.22
N PRO A 115 6.94 14.77 -25.59
CA PRO A 115 7.36 15.40 -26.84
C PRO A 115 6.79 14.67 -28.06
N GLU A 116 6.68 15.36 -29.20
CA GLU A 116 6.10 14.81 -30.43
C GLU A 116 6.79 13.48 -30.83
N GLY A 117 6.01 12.40 -30.85
CA GLY A 117 6.48 11.04 -31.18
C GLY A 117 6.79 10.14 -29.98
N ALA A 118 6.76 10.65 -28.75
CA ALA A 118 6.86 9.85 -27.53
C ALA A 118 5.50 9.69 -26.85
N ASN A 119 5.24 8.50 -26.29
CA ASN A 119 4.00 8.22 -25.56
C ASN A 119 4.14 8.42 -24.03
N ARG A 120 5.29 8.92 -23.56
CA ARG A 120 5.63 9.01 -22.13
C ARG A 120 6.24 10.36 -21.83
N PRO A 121 5.82 11.02 -20.74
CA PRO A 121 6.37 12.30 -20.35
C PRO A 121 7.81 12.13 -19.88
N ASN A 122 8.63 13.15 -20.09
CA ASN A 122 10.05 13.14 -19.75
C ASN A 122 10.52 14.43 -19.07
N SER A 123 9.62 15.35 -18.74
CA SER A 123 9.92 16.55 -17.97
C SER A 123 8.85 16.84 -16.92
N VAL A 124 9.26 17.58 -15.89
CA VAL A 124 8.40 18.12 -14.84
C VAL A 124 8.63 19.63 -14.81
N GLY A 125 7.56 20.42 -14.89
CA GLY A 125 7.59 21.87 -14.79
C GLY A 125 7.99 22.38 -13.39
N GLU A 126 8.30 23.67 -13.31
CA GLU A 126 8.75 24.34 -12.08
C GLU A 126 7.68 24.34 -10.98
N GLU A 127 6.44 24.70 -11.33
CA GLU A 127 5.30 24.72 -10.39
C GLU A 127 5.06 23.34 -9.75
N ALA A 128 4.95 22.29 -10.58
CA ALA A 128 4.78 20.92 -10.13
C ALA A 128 5.93 20.43 -9.23
N TRP A 129 7.15 20.87 -9.51
CA TRP A 129 8.33 20.53 -8.73
C TRP A 129 8.34 21.22 -7.37
N GLU A 130 7.99 22.50 -7.32
CA GLU A 130 7.92 23.28 -6.08
C GLU A 130 6.82 22.74 -5.15
N GLU A 131 5.63 22.45 -5.68
CA GLU A 131 4.53 21.85 -4.91
C GLU A 131 4.96 20.51 -4.30
N ALA A 132 5.51 19.61 -5.11
CA ALA A 132 5.97 18.30 -4.66
C ALA A 132 7.09 18.39 -3.60
N THR A 133 7.95 19.40 -3.71
CA THR A 133 9.05 19.63 -2.75
C THR A 133 8.53 20.29 -1.47
N ALA A 134 7.54 21.18 -1.57
CA ALA A 134 6.90 21.85 -0.43
C ALA A 134 6.15 20.86 0.47
N GLU A 135 5.48 19.87 -0.11
CA GLU A 135 4.81 18.80 0.65
C GLU A 135 5.79 17.96 1.49
N HIS A 136 7.07 17.86 1.08
CA HIS A 136 8.13 17.20 1.84
C HIS A 136 8.81 18.11 2.89
N GLY A 137 8.45 19.40 2.92
CA GLY A 137 8.87 20.36 3.93
C GLY A 137 8.06 20.31 5.24
N SER A 138 6.91 19.64 5.26
CA SER A 138 6.11 19.48 6.47
C SER A 138 6.37 18.14 7.15
N GLY A 139 7.47 18.08 7.89
CA GLY A 139 7.68 17.12 8.99
C GLY A 139 6.72 17.37 10.17
N LEU A 140 5.41 17.41 9.90
CA LEU A 140 4.34 17.56 10.89
C LEU A 140 3.15 16.62 10.60
N GLY A 141 3.38 15.55 9.83
CA GLY A 141 2.35 14.59 9.43
C GLY A 141 2.27 13.30 10.25
N GLU A 142 3.12 13.11 11.27
CA GLU A 142 3.12 11.87 12.10
C GLU A 142 2.77 12.12 13.57
N ALA A 143 2.68 13.38 14.01
CA ALA A 143 2.39 13.72 15.42
C ALA A 143 0.90 13.96 15.72
N LEU A 144 0.03 14.11 14.72
CA LEU A 144 -1.38 14.48 14.95
C LEU A 144 -2.35 13.29 15.02
N ILE A 145 -1.91 12.07 14.72
CA ILE A 145 -2.76 10.87 14.80
C ILE A 145 -2.85 10.31 16.24
N PHE A 146 -2.05 10.82 17.18
CA PHE A 146 -2.14 10.45 18.61
C PHE A 146 -2.78 11.52 19.50
N SER A 147 -3.34 12.61 18.95
CA SER A 147 -4.13 13.55 19.76
C SER A 147 -5.60 13.15 19.77
N THR A 148 -5.90 11.93 20.22
CA THR A 148 -7.22 11.67 20.79
C THR A 148 -7.28 12.45 22.09
N SER A 149 -8.21 13.41 22.19
CA SER A 149 -8.53 14.17 23.40
C SER A 149 -9.08 13.32 24.56
N GLN A 150 -8.79 12.02 24.59
CA GLN A 150 -9.22 11.03 25.57
C GLN A 150 -8.12 10.59 26.54
N PHE A 151 -6.87 11.05 26.38
CA PHE A 151 -5.81 10.80 27.36
C PHE A 151 -5.36 12.13 27.96
N THR A 152 -6.25 12.75 28.74
CA THR A 152 -5.82 13.78 29.67
C THR A 152 -4.91 13.08 30.68
N GLY A 153 -3.65 13.48 30.80
CA GLY A 153 -2.61 12.86 31.66
C GLY A 153 -2.91 12.80 33.17
N SER A 154 -4.17 12.85 33.55
CA SER A 154 -4.79 12.60 34.86
C SER A 154 -5.39 11.20 35.00
N ASP A 155 -5.32 10.33 33.99
CA ASP A 155 -5.79 8.95 34.11
C ASP A 155 -4.89 8.14 35.05
N LYS A 156 -5.42 7.80 36.23
CA LYS A 156 -4.74 6.93 37.19
C LYS A 156 -4.69 5.51 36.62
N LEU A 157 -3.49 4.99 36.37
CA LEU A 157 -3.30 3.55 36.19
C LEU A 157 -3.91 2.81 37.38
N ALA A 158 -4.66 1.74 37.12
CA ALA A 158 -5.17 0.87 38.16
C ALA A 158 -4.01 0.39 39.05
N GLU A 159 -4.09 0.65 40.35
CA GLU A 159 -3.09 0.16 41.29
C GLU A 159 -3.06 -1.37 41.26
N GLY A 160 -1.85 -1.93 41.15
CA GLY A 160 -1.59 -3.36 41.21
C GLY A 160 -1.95 -3.91 42.58
N GLY A 161 -3.21 -4.28 42.77
CA GLY A 161 -3.69 -4.67 44.09
C GLY A 161 -5.13 -5.16 44.15
N LYS A 162 -5.64 -5.85 43.12
CA LYS A 162 -6.88 -6.67 43.24
C LYS A 162 -7.08 -7.64 42.08
N VAL A 163 -6.09 -8.47 41.77
CA VAL A 163 -6.37 -9.70 41.01
C VAL A 163 -7.02 -10.69 41.97
N ARG A 164 -8.36 -10.75 41.97
CA ARG A 164 -9.09 -11.79 42.69
C ARG A 164 -8.89 -13.12 41.96
N HIS A 165 -7.99 -13.96 42.47
CA HIS A 165 -8.02 -15.38 42.15
C HIS A 165 -9.24 -16.01 42.85
N THR A 166 -10.26 -16.37 42.08
CA THR A 166 -11.31 -17.27 42.57
C THR A 166 -10.76 -18.68 42.61
N GLY A 167 -10.19 -19.05 43.75
CA GLY A 167 -10.05 -20.45 44.14
C GLY A 167 -11.45 -20.99 44.48
N GLY A 168 -11.90 -22.00 43.74
CA GLY A 168 -13.10 -22.76 44.04
C GLY A 168 -12.81 -24.24 43.81
N GLY A 169 -12.29 -24.91 44.83
CA GLY A 169 -12.23 -26.37 44.86
C GLY A 169 -13.56 -26.94 45.36
N SER A 170 -14.01 -28.07 44.80
CA SER A 170 -14.21 -29.30 45.57
C SER A 170 -14.73 -30.47 44.71
N SER A 171 -13.97 -31.56 44.80
CA SER A 171 -14.39 -32.96 44.97
C SER A 171 -15.39 -33.61 44.00
N ARG A 172 -14.95 -34.71 43.38
CA ARG A 172 -15.67 -35.99 43.48
C ARG A 172 -14.75 -37.20 43.25
N LYS A 173 -14.65 -38.02 44.30
CA LYS A 173 -14.25 -39.44 44.26
C LYS A 173 -15.19 -40.23 43.34
N GLY A 174 -14.66 -41.26 42.68
CA GLY A 174 -15.47 -42.32 42.05
C GLY A 174 -14.61 -43.38 41.37
N SER A 175 -14.49 -44.54 42.02
CA SER A 175 -13.83 -45.78 41.59
C SER A 175 -14.66 -46.63 40.63
N GLY A 176 -14.00 -47.46 39.82
CA GLY A 176 -14.51 -48.80 39.45
C GLY A 176 -14.79 -49.01 37.96
N GLY A 177 -14.16 -50.05 37.39
CA GLY A 177 -14.37 -50.56 36.04
C GLY A 177 -13.09 -51.17 35.48
#